data_AF-A0A2A2MCK6-F1
#
_entry.id   AF-A0A2A2MCK6-F1
#
_cell.length_a   1.000
_cell.length_b   1.000
_cell.length_c   1.000
_cell.angle_alpha   90.00
_cell.angle_beta   90.00
_cell.angle_gamma   90.00
#
_symmetry.space_group_name_H-M   'P 1'
#
loop_
_entity.id
_entity.type
_entity.pdbx_description
1 polymer ?
#
loop_
_entity_poly.entity_id
_entity_poly.type
_entity_poly.pdbx_seq_one_letter_code
_entity_poly.pdbx_strand_id
1 'polypeptide(L)'
;MLFSLSAINNYLSLYYNFMENLPLTNQDIFTYMDGDVIPYIQPIIDSTTNALVGAEVLMRIKRNDGTIIPPSDFINKIEQEGKLISATRFIMNKIIHFFKNKAEKLPEGFYFSFNISAAHFHDDELANDCQNFIDAFNGKIGLVIELLECSILEFNHKTITTIKLLTKKGVRFALDDFGSGLSRVIYFHYAPISIVKLDRTLMKSKKIEWNMQMC
;
A
#
# COMPACT_ATOMS: atom_id res chain seq x y z
N MET A 1 9.00 -10.96 19.68
CA MET A 1 8.55 -11.91 18.65
C MET A 1 9.78 -12.28 17.83
N LEU A 2 10.21 -13.56 17.86
CA LEU A 2 11.38 -14.03 17.11
C LEU A 2 10.87 -14.67 15.81
N PHE A 3 11.14 -14.05 14.67
CA PHE A 3 10.86 -14.61 13.35
C PHE A 3 11.79 -15.81 13.09
N SER A 4 11.33 -16.82 12.35
CA SER A 4 12.18 -17.94 11.97
C SER A 4 13.30 -17.50 11.00
N LEU A 5 14.48 -18.11 11.11
CA LEU A 5 15.63 -17.81 10.23
C LEU A 5 15.30 -17.98 8.73
N SER A 6 14.40 -18.89 8.37
CA SER A 6 13.97 -19.07 6.97
C SER A 6 13.08 -17.93 6.48
N ALA A 7 12.16 -17.44 7.32
CA ALA A 7 11.31 -16.30 6.99
C ALA A 7 12.15 -15.01 6.86
N ILE A 8 13.15 -14.83 7.73
CA ILE A 8 14.10 -13.71 7.65
C ILE A 8 14.95 -13.79 6.38
N ASN A 9 15.44 -14.97 6.01
CA ASN A 9 16.26 -15.14 4.79
C ASN A 9 15.45 -14.96 3.50
N ASN A 10 14.19 -15.41 3.47
CA ASN A 10 13.27 -15.09 2.37
C ASN A 10 12.95 -13.60 2.34
N TYR A 11 12.69 -12.98 3.51
CA TYR A 11 12.49 -11.54 3.65
C TYR A 11 13.67 -10.74 3.08
N LEU A 12 14.89 -11.05 3.50
CA LEU A 12 16.10 -10.35 3.05
C LEU A 12 16.34 -10.59 1.56
N SER A 13 16.17 -11.83 1.06
CA SER A 13 16.39 -12.10 -0.36
C SER A 13 15.35 -11.43 -1.26
N LEU A 14 14.07 -11.36 -0.87
CA LEU A 14 13.06 -10.57 -1.56
C LEU A 14 13.41 -9.07 -1.48
N TYR A 15 13.65 -8.54 -0.27
CA TYR A 15 13.99 -7.14 -0.05
C TYR A 15 15.21 -6.68 -0.88
N TYR A 16 16.33 -7.41 -0.82
CA TYR A 16 17.53 -7.11 -1.61
C TYR A 16 17.29 -7.27 -3.11
N ASN A 17 16.58 -8.33 -3.54
CA ASN A 17 16.23 -8.47 -4.95
C ASN A 17 15.35 -7.32 -5.45
N PHE A 18 14.46 -6.74 -4.63
CA PHE A 18 13.61 -5.63 -5.04
C PHE A 18 14.35 -4.30 -5.08
N MET A 19 15.18 -4.03 -4.08
CA MET A 19 15.94 -2.79 -3.97
C MET A 19 17.02 -2.67 -5.04
N GLU A 20 17.65 -3.79 -5.42
CA GLU A 20 18.70 -3.81 -6.45
C GLU A 20 18.18 -4.07 -7.87
N ASN A 21 17.07 -4.82 -8.04
CA ASN A 21 16.65 -5.29 -9.37
C ASN A 21 15.32 -4.75 -9.87
N LEU A 22 14.66 -3.75 -9.26
CA LEU A 22 13.60 -3.01 -9.98
C LEU A 22 14.28 -2.34 -11.18
N PRO A 23 14.19 -2.91 -12.40
CA PRO A 23 14.97 -2.41 -13.50
C PRO A 23 14.35 -1.06 -13.83
N LEU A 24 15.17 -0.01 -13.78
CA LEU A 24 14.90 1.22 -14.51
C LEU A 24 15.06 0.91 -16.01
N THR A 25 14.33 -0.07 -16.55
CA THR A 25 14.35 -0.35 -17.99
C THR A 25 13.41 0.65 -18.67
N ASN A 26 13.99 1.82 -18.94
CA ASN A 26 13.94 2.62 -20.16
C ASN A 26 12.64 2.81 -20.97
N GLN A 27 11.44 2.71 -20.40
CA GLN A 27 10.26 3.24 -21.11
C GLN A 27 9.47 4.31 -20.36
N ASP A 28 9.29 4.20 -19.05
CA ASP A 28 8.57 5.23 -18.27
C ASP A 28 9.35 5.65 -17.03
N ILE A 29 9.60 6.95 -16.88
CA ILE A 29 10.18 7.60 -15.69
C ILE A 29 9.19 8.66 -15.24
N PHE A 30 8.93 8.73 -13.94
CA PHE A 30 8.21 9.84 -13.32
C PHE A 30 9.20 10.65 -12.50
N THR A 31 9.62 11.80 -13.02
CA THR A 31 10.59 12.68 -12.35
C THR A 31 9.88 13.66 -11.43
N TYR A 32 10.35 13.77 -10.19
CA TYR A 32 9.88 14.72 -9.18
C TYR A 32 11.02 15.13 -8.24
N MET A 33 11.13 16.43 -7.92
CA MET A 33 12.19 16.99 -7.05
C MET A 33 13.62 16.56 -7.44
N ASP A 34 13.96 16.68 -8.73
CA ASP A 34 15.27 16.32 -9.29
C ASP A 34 15.68 14.86 -9.06
N GLY A 35 14.69 13.97 -8.96
CA GLY A 35 14.89 12.53 -8.86
C GLY A 35 13.73 11.74 -9.45
N ASP A 36 13.86 10.43 -9.46
CA ASP A 36 12.87 9.52 -10.01
C ASP A 36 11.99 8.96 -8.89
N VAL A 37 10.68 9.01 -9.11
CA VAL A 37 9.71 8.31 -8.27
C VAL A 37 9.87 6.81 -8.48
N ILE A 38 10.06 6.06 -7.39
CA ILE A 38 10.29 4.62 -7.43
C ILE A 38 9.52 3.89 -6.32
N PRO A 39 9.11 2.62 -6.56
CA PRO A 39 8.46 1.82 -5.53
C PRO A 39 9.50 1.16 -4.62
N TYR A 40 9.26 1.26 -3.32
CA TYR A 40 9.85 0.38 -2.30
C TYR A 40 8.81 -0.64 -1.89
N ILE A 41 9.26 -1.81 -1.43
CA ILE A 41 8.36 -2.90 -1.04
C ILE A 41 8.71 -3.33 0.37
N GLN A 42 7.72 -3.28 1.26
CA GLN A 42 7.85 -3.77 2.62
C GLN A 42 7.04 -5.07 2.78
N PRO A 43 7.70 -6.23 2.94
CA PRO A 43 7.01 -7.50 3.13
C PRO A 43 6.08 -7.51 4.35
N ILE A 44 4.95 -8.20 4.20
CA ILE A 44 3.98 -8.47 5.26
C ILE A 44 4.02 -9.96 5.56
N ILE A 45 4.31 -10.28 6.82
CA ILE A 45 4.49 -11.65 7.32
C ILE A 45 3.33 -11.98 8.25
N ASP A 46 2.73 -13.15 8.05
CA ASP A 46 1.75 -13.70 8.97
C ASP A 46 2.44 -14.10 10.29
N SER A 47 1.95 -13.55 11.40
CA SER A 47 2.60 -13.69 12.71
C SER A 47 2.47 -15.09 13.32
N THR A 48 1.52 -15.91 12.84
CA THR A 48 1.26 -17.26 13.36
C THR A 48 2.09 -18.29 12.61
N THR A 49 2.09 -18.19 11.29
CA THR A 49 2.72 -19.14 10.37
C THR A 49 4.13 -18.73 9.96
N ASN A 50 4.52 -17.46 10.18
CA ASN A 50 5.73 -16.83 9.62
C ASN A 50 5.78 -16.87 8.08
N ALA A 51 4.65 -17.07 7.42
CA ALA A 51 4.58 -17.07 5.97
C ALA A 51 4.55 -15.64 5.42
N LEU A 52 5.18 -15.43 4.26
CA LEU A 52 5.00 -14.21 3.49
C LEU A 52 3.57 -14.19 2.91
N VAL A 53 2.80 -13.16 3.23
CA VAL A 53 1.38 -13.07 2.81
C VAL A 53 1.09 -11.87 1.92
N GLY A 54 1.98 -10.88 1.88
CA GLY A 54 1.80 -9.72 1.02
C GLY A 54 2.98 -8.78 1.10
N ALA A 55 2.85 -7.61 0.48
CA ALA A 55 3.78 -6.52 0.67
C ALA A 55 3.13 -5.15 0.48
N GLU A 56 3.55 -4.19 1.29
CA GLU A 56 3.18 -2.79 1.18
C GLU A 56 4.08 -2.08 0.18
N VAL A 57 3.47 -1.40 -0.78
CA VAL A 57 4.17 -0.61 -1.79
C VAL A 57 4.28 0.84 -1.31
N LEU A 58 5.53 1.28 -1.18
CA LEU A 58 5.91 2.53 -0.55
C LEU A 58 6.60 3.44 -1.57
N MET A 59 5.99 4.58 -1.89
CA MET A 59 6.59 5.54 -2.82
C MET A 59 7.85 6.18 -2.23
N ARG A 60 8.90 6.33 -3.04
CA ARG A 60 10.15 7.07 -2.71
C ARG A 60 10.58 7.92 -3.90
N ILE A 61 11.42 8.92 -3.64
CA ILE A 61 12.16 9.64 -4.69
C ILE A 61 13.63 9.25 -4.58
N LYS A 62 14.23 8.82 -5.68
CA LYS A 62 15.67 8.60 -5.79
C LYS A 62 16.31 9.73 -6.57
N ARG A 63 17.10 10.55 -5.89
CA ARG A 63 17.89 11.62 -6.53
C ARG A 63 19.03 11.05 -7.38
N ASN A 64 19.54 11.90 -8.26
CA ASN A 64 20.68 11.58 -9.13
C ASN A 64 21.95 11.18 -8.35
N ASP A 65 22.13 11.72 -7.14
CA ASP A 65 23.23 11.37 -6.24
C ASP A 65 23.02 10.05 -5.48
N GLY A 66 21.90 9.37 -5.71
CA GLY A 66 21.52 8.11 -5.04
C GLY A 66 20.73 8.29 -3.75
N THR A 67 20.53 9.53 -3.27
CA THR A 67 19.76 9.80 -2.04
C THR A 67 18.31 9.37 -2.19
N ILE A 68 17.77 8.71 -1.16
CA ILE A 68 16.39 8.25 -1.12
C ILE A 68 15.57 9.14 -0.20
N ILE A 69 14.55 9.79 -0.75
CA ILE A 69 13.65 10.68 -0.02
C ILE A 69 12.38 9.91 0.38
N PRO A 70 12.01 9.89 1.67
CA PRO A 70 10.78 9.28 2.15
C PRO A 70 9.53 10.14 1.86
N PRO A 71 8.33 9.52 1.83
CA PRO A 71 7.07 10.21 1.53
C PRO A 71 6.76 11.35 2.50
N SER A 72 7.17 11.27 3.77
CA SER A 72 7.01 12.34 4.76
C SER A 72 7.51 13.71 4.27
N ASP A 73 8.52 13.72 3.40
CA ASP A 73 9.21 14.94 2.99
C ASP A 73 8.62 15.55 1.73
N PHE A 74 7.78 14.80 0.98
CA PHE A 74 7.29 15.22 -0.33
C PHE A 74 5.80 14.99 -0.57
N ILE A 75 5.12 14.13 0.20
CA ILE A 75 3.74 13.69 -0.09
C ILE A 75 2.74 14.85 -0.09
N ASN A 76 2.86 15.77 0.89
CA ASN A 76 1.99 16.95 0.96
C ASN A 76 2.20 17.87 -0.25
N LYS A 77 3.45 18.02 -0.69
CA LYS A 77 3.80 18.89 -1.81
C LYS A 77 3.32 18.31 -3.15
N ILE A 78 3.56 17.01 -3.38
CA ILE A 78 3.14 16.35 -4.62
C ILE A 78 1.60 16.27 -4.72
N GLU A 79 0.89 16.17 -3.59
CA GLU A 79 -0.56 16.23 -3.54
C GLU A 79 -1.10 17.62 -3.88
N GLN A 80 -0.55 18.68 -3.28
CA GLN A 80 -0.92 20.07 -3.58
C GLN A 80 -0.65 20.45 -5.05
N GLU A 81 0.38 19.86 -5.65
CA GLU A 81 0.68 20.03 -7.07
C GLU A 81 -0.21 19.18 -8.01
N GLY A 82 -1.14 18.38 -7.47
CA GLY A 82 -2.02 17.50 -8.24
C GLY A 82 -1.32 16.33 -8.93
N LYS A 83 -0.07 16.05 -8.56
CA LYS A 83 0.78 15.03 -9.19
C LYS A 83 0.69 13.67 -8.50
N LEU A 84 0.15 13.62 -7.28
CA LEU A 84 0.08 12.42 -6.47
C LEU A 84 -0.64 11.26 -7.20
N ILE A 85 -1.79 11.52 -7.80
CA ILE A 85 -2.59 10.50 -8.50
C ILE A 85 -1.78 9.86 -9.63
N SER A 86 -1.15 10.68 -10.48
CA SER A 86 -0.31 10.21 -11.58
C SER A 86 0.92 9.44 -11.08
N ALA A 87 1.52 9.88 -9.98
CA ALA A 87 2.64 9.18 -9.34
C ALA A 87 2.20 7.81 -8.79
N THR A 88 1.03 7.72 -8.13
CA THR A 88 0.47 6.46 -7.64
C THR A 88 0.20 5.49 -8.79
N ARG A 89 -0.45 5.94 -9.86
CA ARG A 89 -0.71 5.14 -11.08
C ARG A 89 0.59 4.64 -11.70
N PHE A 90 1.59 5.51 -11.80
CA PHE A 90 2.92 5.14 -12.26
C PHE A 90 3.54 4.01 -11.41
N ILE A 91 3.46 4.14 -10.08
CA ILE A 91 3.95 3.12 -9.14
C ILE A 91 3.20 1.80 -9.30
N MET A 92 1.87 1.81 -9.42
CA MET A 92 1.08 0.59 -9.69
C MET A 92 1.53 -0.11 -10.98
N ASN A 93 1.73 0.66 -12.06
CA ASN A 93 2.22 0.12 -13.33
C ASN A 93 3.64 -0.47 -13.24
N LYS A 94 4.52 0.14 -12.45
CA LYS A 94 5.86 -0.41 -12.19
C LYS A 94 5.80 -1.76 -11.46
N ILE A 95 4.92 -1.89 -10.48
CA ILE A 95 4.69 -3.17 -9.79
C ILE A 95 4.14 -4.21 -10.76
N ILE A 96 3.13 -3.87 -11.56
CA ILE A 96 2.60 -4.75 -12.60
C ILE A 96 3.71 -5.24 -13.52
N HIS A 97 4.48 -4.33 -14.12
CA HIS A 97 5.53 -4.67 -15.06
C HIS A 97 6.59 -5.59 -14.43
N PHE A 98 6.98 -5.31 -13.19
CA PHE A 98 7.99 -6.11 -12.50
C PHE A 98 7.50 -7.52 -12.16
N PHE A 99 6.25 -7.67 -11.71
CA PHE A 99 5.74 -8.92 -11.17
C PHE A 99 4.92 -9.77 -12.14
N LYS A 100 4.51 -9.23 -13.30
CA LYS A 100 3.64 -9.96 -14.25
C LYS A 100 4.16 -11.36 -14.58
N ASN A 101 5.46 -11.50 -14.80
CA ASN A 101 6.12 -12.78 -15.11
C ASN A 101 6.70 -13.50 -13.87
N LYS A 102 6.46 -12.96 -12.67
CA LYS A 102 6.94 -13.49 -11.39
C LYS A 102 5.79 -13.89 -10.44
N ALA A 103 4.55 -13.63 -10.82
CA ALA A 103 3.38 -13.88 -9.98
C ALA A 103 3.29 -15.34 -9.48
N GLU A 104 3.63 -16.31 -10.34
CA GLU A 104 3.65 -17.75 -9.98
C GLU A 104 4.68 -18.12 -8.92
N LYS A 105 5.66 -17.26 -8.65
CA LYS A 105 6.68 -17.47 -7.61
C LYS A 105 6.25 -16.92 -6.26
N LEU A 106 5.17 -16.15 -6.22
CA LEU A 106 4.61 -15.61 -4.98
C LEU A 106 3.65 -16.63 -4.35
N PRO A 107 3.51 -16.62 -3.02
CA PRO A 107 2.56 -17.48 -2.33
C PRO A 107 1.12 -17.31 -2.84
N GLU A 108 0.32 -18.37 -2.74
CA GLU A 108 -1.11 -18.28 -3.03
C GLU A 108 -1.78 -17.25 -2.11
N GLY A 109 -2.66 -16.42 -2.68
CA GLY A 109 -3.33 -15.35 -1.93
C GLY A 109 -2.44 -14.15 -1.60
N PHE A 110 -1.22 -14.08 -2.14
CA PHE A 110 -0.35 -12.92 -1.98
C PHE A 110 -1.04 -11.64 -2.46
N TYR A 111 -0.80 -10.53 -1.76
CA TYR A 111 -1.37 -9.24 -2.14
C TYR A 111 -0.35 -8.11 -2.07
N PHE A 112 -0.58 -7.08 -2.89
CA PHE A 112 0.06 -5.78 -2.70
C PHE A 112 -0.90 -4.80 -2.04
N SER A 113 -0.38 -3.99 -1.12
CA SER A 113 -1.11 -2.87 -0.56
C SER A 113 -0.56 -1.52 -1.01
N PHE A 114 -1.44 -0.56 -1.27
CA PHE A 114 -1.09 0.79 -1.72
C PHE A 114 -1.81 1.81 -0.86
N ASN A 115 -1.07 2.84 -0.46
CA ASN A 115 -1.60 4.01 0.21
C ASN A 115 -2.39 4.88 -0.78
N ILE A 116 -3.68 5.09 -0.52
CA ILE A 116 -4.57 5.88 -1.37
C ILE A 116 -5.13 7.06 -0.56
N SER A 117 -4.78 8.28 -0.97
CA SER A 117 -5.30 9.50 -0.34
C SER A 117 -6.73 9.82 -0.78
N ALA A 118 -7.40 10.71 -0.04
CA ALA A 118 -8.74 11.18 -0.38
C ALA A 118 -8.82 11.78 -1.80
N ALA A 119 -7.77 12.43 -2.28
CA ALA A 119 -7.71 12.99 -3.63
C ALA A 119 -7.98 11.95 -4.73
N HIS A 120 -7.54 10.70 -4.53
CA HIS A 120 -7.74 9.63 -5.50
C HIS A 120 -9.21 9.21 -5.62
N PHE A 121 -10.02 9.34 -4.55
CA PHE A 121 -11.45 9.02 -4.62
C PHE A 121 -12.25 10.03 -5.45
N HIS A 122 -11.66 11.19 -5.73
CA HIS A 122 -12.20 12.16 -6.68
C HIS A 122 -11.80 11.87 -8.13
N ASP A 123 -10.79 11.02 -8.36
CA ASP A 123 -10.41 10.58 -9.70
C ASP A 123 -11.36 9.48 -10.21
N ASP A 124 -11.90 9.68 -11.41
CA ASP A 124 -12.81 8.71 -12.02
C ASP A 124 -12.07 7.46 -12.52
N GLU A 125 -10.75 7.56 -12.71
CA GLU A 125 -9.91 6.46 -13.15
C GLU A 125 -9.45 5.51 -12.03
N LEU A 126 -9.66 5.86 -10.74
CA LEU A 126 -9.19 5.02 -9.62
C LEU A 126 -9.71 3.57 -9.72
N ALA A 127 -10.99 3.41 -10.07
CA ALA A 127 -11.59 2.09 -10.21
C ALA A 127 -11.03 1.30 -11.40
N ASN A 128 -10.62 2.00 -12.46
CA ASN A 128 -9.99 1.43 -13.64
C ASN A 128 -8.55 1.02 -13.33
N ASP A 129 -7.78 1.87 -12.67
CA ASP A 129 -6.41 1.58 -12.21
C ASP A 129 -6.36 0.32 -11.33
N CYS A 130 -7.28 0.22 -10.36
CA CYS A 130 -7.37 -0.96 -9.49
C CYS A 130 -7.75 -2.22 -10.26
N GLN A 131 -8.65 -2.12 -11.23
CA GLN A 131 -9.03 -3.25 -12.08
C GLN A 131 -7.85 -3.71 -12.94
N ASN A 132 -7.17 -2.78 -13.60
CA ASN A 132 -5.99 -3.05 -14.42
C ASN A 132 -4.91 -3.77 -13.62
N PHE A 133 -4.72 -3.38 -12.36
CA PHE A 133 -3.78 -4.04 -11.46
C PHE A 133 -4.16 -5.50 -11.20
N ILE A 134 -5.40 -5.78 -10.82
CA ILE A 134 -5.87 -7.14 -10.53
C ILE A 134 -5.80 -8.02 -11.79
N ASP A 135 -6.26 -7.48 -12.92
CA ASP A 135 -6.31 -8.20 -14.20
C ASP A 135 -4.92 -8.53 -14.73
N ALA A 136 -3.93 -7.65 -14.50
CA ALA A 136 -2.55 -7.92 -14.90
C ALA A 136 -1.94 -9.17 -14.27
N PHE A 137 -2.52 -9.64 -13.15
CA PHE A 137 -2.13 -10.87 -12.46
C PHE A 137 -3.17 -11.99 -12.58
N ASN A 138 -4.17 -11.84 -13.45
CA ASN A 138 -5.28 -12.78 -13.64
C ASN A 138 -5.97 -13.15 -12.30
N GLY A 139 -6.08 -12.18 -11.38
CA GLY A 139 -6.67 -12.39 -10.05
C GLY A 139 -5.83 -13.21 -9.06
N LYS A 140 -4.64 -13.69 -9.44
CA LYS A 140 -3.75 -14.45 -8.53
C LYS A 140 -3.16 -13.59 -7.41
N ILE A 141 -2.96 -12.30 -7.70
CA ILE A 141 -2.45 -11.33 -6.74
C ILE A 141 -3.60 -10.41 -6.33
N GLY A 142 -3.84 -10.34 -5.02
CA GLY A 142 -4.83 -9.44 -4.44
C GLY A 142 -4.36 -7.99 -4.41
N LEU A 143 -5.32 -7.06 -4.39
CA LEU A 143 -5.07 -5.64 -4.16
C LEU A 143 -5.72 -5.20 -2.84
N VAL A 144 -4.94 -4.53 -2.02
CA VAL A 144 -5.41 -3.87 -0.79
C VAL A 144 -5.19 -2.36 -0.94
N ILE A 145 -6.24 -1.58 -0.70
CA ILE A 145 -6.15 -0.13 -0.57
C ILE A 145 -6.02 0.21 0.91
N GLU A 146 -5.00 0.96 1.27
CA GLU A 146 -4.79 1.48 2.61
C GLU A 146 -5.33 2.91 2.69
N LEU A 147 -6.31 3.09 3.57
CA LEU A 147 -6.90 4.39 3.88
C LEU A 147 -6.14 4.99 5.06
N LEU A 148 -5.50 6.13 4.85
CA LEU A 148 -4.76 6.84 5.88
C LEU A 148 -5.73 7.53 6.86
N GLU A 149 -5.60 7.28 8.17
CA GLU A 149 -6.46 7.88 9.22
C GLU A 149 -6.41 9.42 9.21
N CYS A 150 -5.25 10.01 8.89
CA CYS A 150 -5.06 11.47 8.82
C CYS A 150 -5.68 12.11 7.57
N SER A 151 -6.01 11.35 6.54
CA SER A 151 -6.70 11.89 5.37
C SER A 151 -8.19 12.08 5.69
N ILE A 152 -8.72 13.29 5.48
CA ILE A 152 -10.16 13.54 5.56
C ILE A 152 -10.78 13.00 4.28
N LEU A 153 -11.13 11.71 4.29
CA LEU A 153 -11.99 11.15 3.27
C LEU A 153 -13.44 11.53 3.59
N GLU A 154 -14.02 12.38 2.75
CA GLU A 154 -15.44 12.69 2.82
C GLU A 154 -16.26 11.54 2.23
N PHE A 155 -17.13 10.94 3.05
CA PHE A 155 -18.05 9.89 2.64
C PHE A 155 -19.29 10.46 1.94
N ASN A 156 -19.07 11.16 0.83
CA ASN A 156 -20.13 11.60 -0.06
C ASN A 156 -20.58 10.45 -1.00
N HIS A 157 -21.63 10.70 -1.78
CA HIS A 157 -22.19 9.70 -2.70
C HIS A 157 -21.15 9.13 -3.68
N LYS A 158 -20.24 9.97 -4.20
CA LYS A 158 -19.19 9.53 -5.14
C LYS A 158 -18.24 8.56 -4.44
N THR A 159 -17.67 8.94 -3.30
CA THR A 159 -16.75 8.10 -2.51
C THR A 159 -17.37 6.74 -2.18
N ILE A 160 -18.60 6.73 -1.66
CA ILE A 160 -19.30 5.49 -1.30
C ILE A 160 -19.54 4.61 -2.54
N THR A 161 -19.90 5.20 -3.67
CA THR A 161 -20.10 4.48 -4.93
C THR A 161 -18.79 3.86 -5.42
N THR A 162 -17.70 4.62 -5.37
CA THR A 162 -16.35 4.13 -5.73
C THR A 162 -15.92 2.98 -4.83
N ILE A 163 -16.09 3.09 -3.51
CA ILE A 163 -15.77 2.00 -2.56
C ILE A 163 -16.57 0.74 -2.87
N LYS A 164 -17.88 0.85 -3.12
CA LYS A 164 -18.72 -0.29 -3.50
C LYS A 164 -18.26 -0.93 -4.81
N LEU A 165 -17.91 -0.11 -5.81
CA LEU A 165 -17.40 -0.58 -7.09
C LEU A 165 -16.09 -1.34 -6.92
N LEU A 166 -15.13 -0.78 -6.20
CA LEU A 166 -13.84 -1.41 -5.89
C LEU A 166 -14.02 -2.73 -5.13
N THR A 167 -14.91 -2.76 -4.14
CA THR A 167 -15.25 -3.97 -3.37
C THR A 167 -15.77 -5.07 -4.30
N LYS A 168 -16.70 -4.74 -5.21
CA LYS A 168 -17.25 -5.69 -6.20
C LYS A 168 -16.17 -6.26 -7.12
N LYS A 169 -15.10 -5.50 -7.36
CA LYS A 169 -13.93 -5.91 -8.16
C LYS A 169 -12.93 -6.76 -7.37
N GLY A 170 -13.18 -7.04 -6.09
CA GLY A 170 -12.28 -7.84 -5.24
C GLY A 170 -11.18 -7.04 -4.55
N VAL A 171 -11.23 -5.71 -4.62
CA VAL A 171 -10.31 -4.85 -3.84
C VAL A 171 -10.67 -4.92 -2.37
N ARG A 172 -9.66 -5.18 -1.53
CA ARG A 172 -9.78 -5.15 -0.08
C ARG A 172 -9.37 -3.79 0.46
N PHE A 173 -9.89 -3.43 1.63
CA PHE A 173 -9.55 -2.18 2.30
C PHE A 173 -8.85 -2.45 3.62
N ALA A 174 -7.83 -1.66 3.90
CA ALA A 174 -7.13 -1.57 5.16
C ALA A 174 -7.28 -0.16 5.74
N LEU A 175 -7.36 -0.07 7.06
CA LEU A 175 -7.24 1.18 7.80
C LEU A 175 -5.82 1.27 8.36
N ASP A 176 -5.07 2.30 7.98
CA ASP A 176 -3.70 2.52 8.46
C ASP A 176 -3.65 3.48 9.66
N ASP A 177 -2.57 3.38 10.46
CA ASP A 177 -2.29 4.19 11.66
C ASP A 177 -3.37 4.17 12.76
N PHE A 178 -4.10 3.05 12.86
CA PHE A 178 -5.18 2.90 13.84
C PHE A 178 -4.67 3.06 15.27
N GLY A 179 -5.31 3.98 16.01
CA GLY A 179 -5.06 4.23 17.43
C GLY A 179 -3.99 5.29 17.71
N SER A 180 -3.63 6.09 16.70
CA SER A 180 -2.81 7.31 16.84
C SER A 180 -3.55 8.49 17.55
N GLY A 181 -4.84 8.31 17.88
CA GLY A 181 -5.62 9.25 18.69
C GLY A 181 -6.74 9.99 17.94
N LEU A 182 -6.91 9.76 16.64
CA LEU A 182 -7.95 10.39 15.81
C LEU A 182 -9.07 9.41 15.37
N SER A 183 -9.18 8.24 16.03
CA SER A 183 -9.88 7.05 15.53
C SER A 183 -11.23 7.34 14.88
N ARG A 184 -11.24 7.38 13.55
CA ARG A 184 -12.44 7.60 12.75
C ARG A 184 -13.14 6.26 12.52
N VAL A 185 -13.80 5.74 13.55
CA VAL A 185 -14.61 4.51 13.48
C VAL A 185 -15.64 4.57 12.33
N ILE A 186 -16.01 5.77 11.89
CA ILE A 186 -16.86 6.03 10.74
C ILE A 186 -16.42 5.29 9.46
N TYR A 187 -15.12 4.99 9.27
CA TYR A 187 -14.64 4.22 8.13
C TYR A 187 -15.23 2.81 8.09
N PHE A 188 -15.43 2.16 9.25
CA PHE A 188 -16.07 0.83 9.32
C PHE A 188 -17.54 0.86 8.90
N HIS A 189 -18.20 2.03 8.99
CA HIS A 189 -19.59 2.17 8.58
C HIS A 189 -19.74 2.26 7.06
N TYR A 190 -18.79 2.91 6.38
CA TYR A 190 -18.91 3.23 4.95
C TYR A 190 -17.99 2.40 4.03
N ALA A 191 -16.95 1.77 4.57
CA ALA A 191 -16.02 0.94 3.83
C ALA A 191 -15.94 -0.47 4.44
N PRO A 192 -15.87 -1.53 3.62
CA PRO A 192 -15.69 -2.89 4.10
C PRO A 192 -14.22 -3.12 4.49
N ILE A 193 -13.82 -2.53 5.62
CA ILE A 193 -12.47 -2.67 6.16
C ILE A 193 -12.24 -4.12 6.55
N SER A 194 -11.22 -4.72 5.95
CA SER A 194 -10.82 -6.12 6.17
C SER A 194 -9.50 -6.26 6.92
N ILE A 195 -8.72 -5.20 7.00
CA ILE A 195 -7.40 -5.15 7.65
C ILE A 195 -7.32 -3.88 8.49
N VAL A 196 -6.78 -3.99 9.70
CA VAL A 196 -6.47 -2.83 10.56
C VAL A 196 -4.98 -2.88 10.88
N LYS A 197 -4.24 -1.87 10.45
CA LYS A 197 -2.82 -1.72 10.78
C LYS A 197 -2.71 -0.87 12.04
N LEU A 198 -2.03 -1.41 13.05
CA LEU A 198 -1.79 -0.71 14.32
C LEU A 198 -0.58 0.21 14.18
N ASP A 199 -0.71 1.44 14.65
CA ASP A 199 0.40 2.38 14.65
C ASP A 199 1.61 1.85 15.44
N ARG A 200 2.82 2.17 14.97
CA ARG A 200 4.08 1.70 15.55
C ARG A 200 4.26 2.18 17.00
N THR A 201 3.70 3.32 17.39
CA THR A 201 3.82 3.80 18.78
C THR A 201 3.09 2.89 19.76
N LEU A 202 1.98 2.26 19.35
CA LEU A 202 1.24 1.28 20.14
C LEU A 202 2.01 -0.03 20.33
N MET A 203 2.89 -0.38 19.40
CA MET A 203 3.77 -1.55 19.54
C MET A 203 4.97 -1.31 20.47
N LYS A 204 5.29 -0.04 20.79
CA LYS A 204 6.41 0.31 21.69
C LYS A 204 6.01 0.31 23.16
N SER A 205 4.73 0.34 23.51
CA SER A 205 4.24 0.25 24.89
C SER A 205 4.13 -1.21 25.34
N LYS A 206 4.91 -1.60 26.36
CA LYS A 206 4.81 -2.92 27.00
C LYS A 206 3.46 -3.06 27.73
N LYS A 207 2.83 -4.24 27.58
CA LYS A 207 1.61 -4.72 28.25
C LYS A 207 0.39 -3.80 28.10
N ILE A 208 -0.37 -4.03 27.03
CA ILE A 208 -1.77 -3.62 26.97
C ILE A 208 -2.61 -4.85 27.31
N GLU A 209 -3.25 -4.86 28.48
CA GLU A 209 -4.33 -5.79 28.80
C GLU A 209 -5.62 -5.24 28.16
N TRP A 210 -6.07 -5.86 27.08
CA TRP A 210 -7.31 -5.48 26.41
C TRP A 210 -8.51 -6.05 27.18
N ASN A 211 -9.16 -5.21 27.98
CA ASN A 211 -10.51 -5.50 28.45
C ASN A 211 -11.50 -4.95 27.42
N MET A 212 -11.92 -5.79 26.47
CA MET A 212 -13.06 -5.47 25.60
C MET A 212 -14.33 -5.53 26.45
N GLN A 213 -14.89 -4.36 26.76
CA GLN A 213 -16.22 -4.24 27.33
C GLN A 213 -17.15 -3.77 26.21
N MET A 214 -18.14 -4.59 25.84
CA MET A 214 -19.23 -4.13 24.99
C MET A 214 -20.20 -3.33 25.86
N CYS A 215 -20.45 -2.07 25.48
CA CYS A 215 -21.54 -1.27 26.01
C CYS A 215 -22.85 -1.61 25.30
#